data_AF-T1ALJ1-F1
#
_entry.id   AF-T1ALJ1-F1
#
_cell.length_a   1.000
_cell.length_b   1.000
_cell.length_c   1.000
_cell.angle_alpha   90.00
_cell.angle_beta   90.00
_cell.angle_gamma   90.00
#
_symmetry.space_group_name_H-M   'P 1'
#
loop_
_entity.id
_entity.type
_entity.pdbx_description
1 polymer ?
#
loop_
_entity_poly.entity_id
_entity_poly.type
_entity_poly.pdbx_seq_one_letter_code
_entity_poly.pdbx_strand_id
1 'polypeptide(L)'
;MLASTPLPTEYGSWTYIVFGDMTNGQFHTAMVYGNAAKSLKKSSCMLLRVHSACGTSELFHATNCECREELEEALKCMRKAGSGIIIYMNQEGAGNGIEAKVKAYSKAFTWKNGKVVGARSKDGKPISIYDAYKSLGYPQENRSFAVSAAILKKLGVKKVKLMTNNPKKDRRIKE
;
A
#
# COMPACT_ATOMS: atom_id res chain seq x y z
N MET A 1 14.70 -11.78 -1.44
CA MET A 1 13.83 -12.65 -0.64
C MET A 1 14.66 -13.15 0.51
N LEU A 2 14.17 -13.01 1.73
CA LEU A 2 14.86 -13.35 2.97
C LEU A 2 14.23 -14.56 3.64
N ALA A 3 12.89 -14.62 3.70
CA ALA A 3 12.14 -15.71 4.31
C ALA A 3 10.73 -15.82 3.70
N SER A 4 10.08 -16.98 3.91
CA SER A 4 8.68 -17.20 3.55
C SER A 4 8.00 -18.21 4.47
N THR A 5 6.69 -18.06 4.69
CA THR A 5 5.89 -18.96 5.52
C THR A 5 4.45 -19.07 5.00
N PRO A 6 3.75 -20.21 5.20
CA PRO A 6 2.29 -20.22 5.14
C PRO A 6 1.70 -19.22 6.15
N LEU A 7 0.64 -18.52 5.75
CA LEU A 7 -0.06 -17.53 6.57
C LEU A 7 -1.58 -17.71 6.42
N PRO A 8 -2.27 -18.26 7.43
CA PRO A 8 -3.73 -18.26 7.45
C PRO A 8 -4.25 -16.85 7.78
N THR A 9 -5.35 -16.46 7.14
CA THR A 9 -6.04 -15.19 7.37
C THR A 9 -7.54 -15.40 7.26
N GLU A 10 -8.34 -14.42 7.68
CA GLU A 10 -9.78 -14.40 7.40
C GLU A 10 -10.10 -14.40 5.89
N TYR A 11 -9.14 -14.02 5.05
CA TYR A 11 -9.23 -14.00 3.59
C TYR A 11 -8.71 -15.27 2.93
N GLY A 12 -8.44 -16.33 3.70
CA GLY A 12 -7.94 -17.60 3.20
C GLY A 12 -6.46 -17.83 3.50
N SER A 13 -5.86 -18.80 2.80
CA SER A 13 -4.50 -19.26 3.06
C SER A 13 -3.52 -18.67 2.05
N TRP A 14 -2.43 -18.09 2.56
CA TRP A 14 -1.44 -17.38 1.77
C TRP A 14 -0.04 -17.95 1.98
N THR A 15 0.86 -17.64 1.08
CA THR A 15 2.31 -17.64 1.34
C THR A 15 2.74 -16.20 1.58
N TYR A 16 3.24 -15.92 2.79
CA TYR A 16 3.83 -14.64 3.16
C TYR A 16 5.34 -14.67 2.93
N ILE A 17 5.90 -13.61 2.33
CA ILE A 17 7.28 -13.56 1.88
C ILE A 17 7.88 -12.21 2.27
N VAL A 18 9.09 -12.22 2.83
CA VAL A 18 9.85 -11.00 3.19
C VAL A 18 10.97 -10.75 2.18
N PHE A 19 11.13 -9.49 1.78
CA PHE A 19 12.20 -8.99 0.91
C PHE A 19 12.94 -7.86 1.64
N GLY A 20 14.27 -7.89 1.63
CA GLY A 20 15.09 -6.75 2.02
C GLY A 20 15.41 -5.90 0.79
N ASP A 21 15.24 -4.58 0.93
CA ASP A 21 15.68 -3.57 -0.01
C ASP A 21 17.08 -3.09 0.37
N MET A 22 18.07 -3.46 -0.43
CA MET A 22 19.47 -3.12 -0.19
C MET A 22 19.77 -1.64 -0.44
N THR A 23 18.88 -0.90 -1.10
CA THR A 23 19.11 0.51 -1.44
C THR A 23 18.84 1.45 -0.26
N ASN A 24 18.01 1.03 0.69
CA ASN A 24 17.57 1.84 1.82
C ASN A 24 17.50 1.06 3.15
N GLY A 25 17.83 -0.24 3.15
CA GLY A 25 17.81 -1.10 4.33
C GLY A 25 16.41 -1.49 4.82
N GLN A 26 15.35 -1.16 4.08
CA GLN A 26 13.99 -1.46 4.49
C GLN A 26 13.57 -2.88 4.15
N PHE A 27 12.50 -3.33 4.79
CA PHE A 27 11.82 -4.57 4.44
C PHE A 27 10.50 -4.28 3.72
N HIS A 28 10.22 -5.10 2.72
CA HIS A 28 8.94 -5.14 2.03
C HIS A 28 8.43 -6.57 2.02
N THR A 29 7.12 -6.73 1.88
CA THR A 29 6.51 -8.04 2.01
C THR A 29 5.62 -8.33 0.81
N ALA A 30 5.41 -9.61 0.54
CA ALA A 30 4.45 -10.06 -0.46
C ALA A 30 3.59 -11.18 0.11
N MET A 31 2.34 -11.22 -0.32
CA MET A 31 1.40 -12.30 -0.05
C MET A 31 0.97 -12.90 -1.38
N VAL A 32 1.17 -14.21 -1.54
CA VAL A 32 0.69 -14.97 -2.70
C VAL A 32 -0.45 -15.87 -2.23
N TYR A 33 -1.60 -15.82 -2.91
CA TYR A 33 -2.74 -16.67 -2.54
C TYR A 33 -2.40 -18.15 -2.78
N GLY A 34 -2.58 -18.97 -1.74
CA GLY A 34 -2.20 -20.38 -1.73
C GLY A 34 -0.69 -20.64 -1.58
N ASN A 35 -0.25 -21.82 -2.01
CA ASN A 35 1.17 -22.19 -1.99
C ASN A 35 1.89 -21.53 -3.18
N ALA A 36 2.82 -20.60 -2.91
CA ALA A 36 3.48 -19.82 -3.95
C ALA A 36 4.15 -20.68 -5.05
N ALA A 37 4.82 -21.77 -4.68
CA ALA A 37 5.52 -22.63 -5.65
C ALA A 37 4.56 -23.31 -6.66
N LYS A 38 3.30 -23.55 -6.25
CA LYS A 38 2.24 -24.08 -7.12
C LYS A 38 1.49 -22.96 -7.83
N SER A 39 1.04 -21.93 -7.10
CA SER A 39 0.20 -20.85 -7.62
C SER A 39 0.88 -20.07 -8.74
N LEU A 40 2.18 -19.75 -8.59
CA LEU A 40 2.95 -18.97 -9.57
C LEU A 40 3.20 -19.75 -10.88
N LYS A 41 3.25 -21.08 -10.82
CA LYS A 41 3.42 -21.94 -12.02
C LYS A 41 2.10 -22.17 -12.76
N LYS A 42 0.98 -22.30 -12.03
CA LYS A 42 -0.34 -22.64 -12.60
C LYS A 42 -1.03 -21.44 -13.27
N SER A 43 -0.85 -20.25 -12.71
CA SER A 43 -1.61 -19.08 -13.18
C SER A 43 -1.01 -18.45 -14.44
N SER A 44 -1.82 -18.36 -15.50
CA SER A 44 -1.46 -17.63 -16.72
C SER A 44 -1.58 -16.10 -16.56
N CYS A 45 -2.34 -15.62 -15.58
CA CYS A 45 -2.47 -14.22 -15.18
C CYS A 45 -3.00 -14.16 -13.73
N MET A 46 -2.30 -13.44 -12.84
CA MET A 46 -2.70 -13.29 -11.43
C MET A 46 -3.21 -11.87 -11.15
N LEU A 47 -4.17 -11.71 -10.24
CA LEU A 47 -4.48 -10.39 -9.70
C LEU A 47 -3.27 -9.84 -8.95
N LEU A 48 -2.98 -8.54 -9.11
CA LEU A 48 -1.88 -7.87 -8.42
C LEU A 48 -2.39 -6.62 -7.71
N ARG A 49 -2.08 -6.47 -6.43
CA ARG A 49 -2.24 -5.21 -5.69
C ARG A 49 -0.86 -4.76 -5.20
N VAL A 50 -0.41 -3.59 -5.64
CA VAL A 50 0.74 -2.92 -5.04
C VAL A 50 0.24 -1.92 -4.00
N HIS A 51 0.28 -2.36 -2.75
CA HIS A 51 -0.23 -1.63 -1.60
C HIS A 51 0.91 -0.86 -0.94
N SER A 52 0.65 0.36 -0.52
CA SER A 52 1.60 1.18 0.24
C SER A 52 1.12 1.22 1.67
N ALA A 53 2.00 0.89 2.62
CA ALA A 53 1.68 0.82 4.03
C ALA A 53 0.96 2.08 4.53
N CYS A 54 -0.12 1.88 5.29
CA CYS A 54 -0.84 2.93 6.00
C CYS A 54 -1.26 2.43 7.39
N GLY A 55 -0.33 2.46 8.34
CA GLY A 55 -0.53 1.88 9.67
C GLY A 55 -1.71 2.52 10.43
N THR A 56 -1.96 3.82 10.24
CA THR A 56 -3.09 4.49 10.90
C THR A 56 -4.45 3.95 10.46
N SER A 57 -4.62 3.65 9.18
CA SER A 57 -5.89 3.13 8.66
C SER A 57 -6.00 1.63 8.87
N GLU A 58 -4.91 0.89 8.62
CA GLU A 58 -4.88 -0.56 8.65
C GLU A 58 -4.89 -1.14 10.07
N LEU A 59 -4.20 -0.51 11.02
CA LEU A 59 -4.11 -0.99 12.41
C LEU A 59 -5.13 -0.32 13.32
N PHE A 60 -5.34 0.99 13.16
CA PHE A 60 -6.16 1.79 14.07
C PHE A 60 -7.50 2.22 13.46
N HIS A 61 -7.86 1.67 12.29
CA HIS A 61 -9.16 1.87 11.68
C HIS A 61 -9.48 3.35 11.40
N ALA A 62 -8.46 4.19 11.18
CA ALA A 62 -8.63 5.60 10.88
C ALA A 62 -9.48 5.80 9.61
N THR A 63 -10.44 6.72 9.68
CA THR A 63 -11.47 6.95 8.65
C THR A 63 -11.16 8.12 7.72
N ASN A 64 -9.97 8.72 7.85
CA ASN A 64 -9.55 9.86 7.04
C ASN A 64 -8.82 9.48 5.74
N CYS A 65 -8.72 8.19 5.44
CA CYS A 65 -8.31 7.65 4.16
C CYS A 65 -8.91 6.25 3.94
N GLU A 66 -8.91 5.77 2.70
CA GLU A 66 -9.49 4.49 2.27
C GLU A 66 -8.50 3.31 2.20
N CYS A 67 -7.28 3.48 2.74
CA CYS A 67 -6.20 2.51 2.54
C CYS A 67 -6.53 1.11 3.06
N ARG A 68 -7.19 1.00 4.22
CA ARG A 68 -7.64 -0.28 4.75
C ARG A 68 -8.69 -0.92 3.86
N GLU A 69 -9.72 -0.18 3.46
CA GLU A 69 -10.80 -0.68 2.60
C GLU A 69 -10.24 -1.24 1.30
N GLU A 70 -9.31 -0.53 0.66
CA GLU A 70 -8.68 -0.98 -0.58
C GLU A 70 -7.84 -2.26 -0.39
N LEU A 71 -7.16 -2.43 0.76
CA LEU A 71 -6.39 -3.64 1.06
C LEU A 71 -7.33 -4.83 1.28
N GLU A 72 -8.39 -4.64 2.07
CA GLU A 72 -9.40 -5.68 2.32
C GLU A 72 -10.13 -6.09 1.03
N GLU A 73 -10.49 -5.13 0.19
CA GLU A 73 -11.13 -5.41 -1.10
C GLU A 73 -10.20 -6.27 -1.98
N ALA A 74 -8.92 -5.93 -2.06
CA ALA A 74 -7.94 -6.72 -2.80
C ALA A 74 -7.84 -8.15 -2.26
N LEU A 75 -7.76 -8.32 -0.93
CA LEU A 75 -7.75 -9.63 -0.28
C LEU A 75 -9.01 -10.44 -0.60
N LYS A 76 -10.21 -9.83 -0.51
CA LYS A 76 -11.52 -10.44 -0.82
C LYS A 76 -11.61 -10.86 -2.29
N CYS A 77 -11.19 -10.00 -3.23
CA CYS A 77 -11.18 -10.31 -4.66
C CYS A 77 -10.24 -11.48 -4.99
N MET A 78 -9.03 -11.49 -4.42
CA MET A 78 -8.05 -12.56 -4.65
C MET A 78 -8.51 -13.90 -4.06
N ARG A 79 -9.16 -13.87 -2.89
CA ARG A 79 -9.84 -15.04 -2.32
C ARG A 79 -10.89 -15.59 -3.28
N LYS A 80 -11.79 -14.73 -3.78
CA LYS A 80 -12.85 -15.11 -4.73
C LYS A 80 -12.27 -15.68 -6.03
N ALA A 81 -11.18 -15.12 -6.53
CA ALA A 81 -10.52 -15.59 -7.74
C ALA A 81 -9.68 -16.87 -7.52
N GLY A 82 -9.32 -17.19 -6.28
CA GLY A 82 -8.40 -18.27 -5.96
C GLY A 82 -6.96 -18.01 -6.43
N SER A 83 -6.62 -16.77 -6.78
CA SER A 83 -5.33 -16.39 -7.35
C SER A 83 -5.08 -14.90 -7.16
N GLY A 84 -3.89 -14.55 -6.64
CA GLY A 84 -3.50 -13.17 -6.47
C GLY A 84 -2.17 -12.97 -5.75
N ILE A 85 -1.63 -11.78 -5.90
CA ILE A 85 -0.40 -11.31 -5.27
C ILE A 85 -0.65 -9.92 -4.69
N ILE A 86 -0.36 -9.74 -3.41
CA ILE A 86 -0.22 -8.42 -2.80
C ILE A 86 1.27 -8.16 -2.61
N ILE A 87 1.75 -7.02 -3.08
CA ILE A 87 3.06 -6.48 -2.71
C ILE A 87 2.78 -5.34 -1.74
N TYR A 88 3.19 -5.52 -0.50
CA TYR A 88 3.04 -4.55 0.57
C TYR A 88 4.36 -3.79 0.73
N MET A 89 4.35 -2.57 0.22
CA MET A 89 5.48 -1.67 0.20
C MET A 89 5.50 -0.84 1.48
N ASN A 90 6.60 -0.92 2.23
CA ASN A 90 6.80 -0.12 3.43
C ASN A 90 7.14 1.34 3.06
N GLN A 91 6.12 2.11 2.68
CA GLN A 91 6.27 3.49 2.19
C GLN A 91 5.12 4.37 2.67
N GLU A 92 5.02 4.49 3.99
CA GLU A 92 4.05 5.30 4.71
C GLU A 92 4.08 6.79 4.28
N GLY A 93 2.94 7.48 4.40
CA GLY A 93 2.88 8.92 4.15
C GLY A 93 3.21 9.32 2.71
N ALA A 94 2.80 8.51 1.73
CA ALA A 94 3.16 8.67 0.33
C ALA A 94 4.69 8.69 0.09
N GLY A 95 5.43 7.90 0.87
CA GLY A 95 6.90 7.81 0.78
C GLY A 95 7.63 8.93 1.52
N ASN A 96 6.92 9.84 2.20
CA ASN A 96 7.52 10.86 3.06
C ASN A 96 7.74 10.38 4.51
N GLY A 97 7.26 9.17 4.84
CA GLY A 97 7.37 8.58 6.17
C GLY A 97 6.26 9.02 7.13
N ILE A 98 6.21 8.34 8.28
CA ILE A 98 5.16 8.53 9.29
C ILE A 98 5.22 9.92 9.93
N GLU A 99 6.43 10.46 10.15
CA GLU A 99 6.61 11.79 10.75
C GLU A 99 5.99 12.89 9.87
N ALA A 100 6.32 12.89 8.58
CA ALA A 100 5.78 13.83 7.61
C ALA A 100 4.25 13.72 7.52
N LYS A 101 3.72 12.49 7.53
CA LYS A 101 2.27 12.23 7.55
C LYS A 101 1.59 12.86 8.76
N VAL A 102 2.14 12.65 9.95
CA VAL A 102 1.56 13.21 11.18
C VAL A 102 1.62 14.73 11.16
N LYS A 103 2.75 15.33 10.75
CA LYS A 103 2.87 16.79 10.59
C LYS A 103 1.83 17.36 9.62
N ALA A 104 1.61 16.69 8.49
CA ALA A 104 0.58 17.08 7.53
C ALA A 104 -0.84 16.93 8.12
N TYR A 105 -1.10 15.85 8.85
CA TYR A 105 -2.39 15.62 9.51
C TYR A 105 -2.69 16.69 10.57
N SER A 106 -1.70 17.10 11.36
CA SER A 106 -1.85 18.20 12.34
C SER A 106 -2.18 19.55 11.71
N LYS A 107 -1.93 19.73 10.40
CA LYS A 107 -2.38 20.91 9.65
C LYS A 107 -3.75 20.74 9.01
N ALA A 108 -4.08 19.52 8.56
CA ALA A 108 -5.32 19.22 7.85
C ALA A 108 -6.50 18.92 8.78
N PHE A 109 -6.24 18.53 10.02
CA PHE A 109 -7.24 18.15 11.01
C PHE A 109 -7.05 18.90 12.32
N THR A 110 -8.15 19.14 13.03
CA THR A 110 -8.16 19.83 14.33
C THR A 110 -9.26 19.27 15.23
N TRP A 111 -9.25 19.64 16.51
CA TRP A 111 -10.26 19.28 17.49
C TRP A 111 -11.36 20.34 17.54
N LYS A 112 -12.62 19.91 17.51
CA LYS A 112 -13.79 20.76 17.77
C LYS A 112 -14.81 19.97 18.59
N ASN A 113 -15.12 20.45 19.79
CA ASN A 113 -16.09 19.83 20.72
C ASN A 113 -15.81 18.32 20.93
N GLY A 114 -14.55 17.97 21.19
CA GLY A 114 -14.13 16.57 21.40
C GLY A 114 -14.10 15.69 20.16
N LYS A 115 -14.38 16.25 18.96
CA LYS A 115 -14.35 15.51 17.69
C LYS A 115 -13.23 16.01 16.79
N VAL A 116 -12.65 15.11 16.00
CA VAL A 116 -11.71 15.46 14.94
C VAL A 116 -12.51 15.99 13.75
N VAL A 117 -12.14 17.17 13.26
CA VAL A 117 -12.74 17.82 12.09
C VAL A 117 -11.66 18.33 11.15
N GLY A 118 -12.02 18.59 9.90
CA GLY A 118 -11.13 19.24 8.94
C GLY A 118 -10.76 20.65 9.40
N ALA A 119 -9.47 20.96 9.39
CA ALA A 119 -8.97 22.29 9.66
C ALA A 119 -9.33 23.24 8.50
N ARG A 120 -9.46 24.53 8.82
CA ARG A 120 -9.74 25.59 7.85
C ARG A 120 -8.60 26.59 7.81
N SER A 121 -8.29 27.06 6.62
CA SER A 121 -7.37 28.17 6.37
C SER A 121 -7.91 29.48 6.97
N LYS A 122 -7.08 30.52 7.00
CA LYS A 122 -7.49 31.87 7.45
C LYS A 122 -8.72 32.40 6.69
N ASP A 123 -8.83 32.06 5.41
CA ASP A 123 -9.96 32.45 4.55
C ASP A 123 -11.16 31.49 4.65
N GLY A 124 -11.17 30.60 5.65
CA GLY A 124 -12.28 29.71 5.94
C GLY A 124 -12.40 28.46 5.06
N LYS A 125 -11.49 28.24 4.10
CA LYS A 125 -11.50 27.06 3.21
C LYS A 125 -10.91 25.82 3.90
N PRO A 126 -11.45 24.60 3.69
CA PRO A 126 -10.85 23.37 4.19
C PRO A 126 -9.41 23.20 3.71
N ILE A 127 -8.51 22.79 4.60
CA ILE A 127 -7.13 22.48 4.25
C ILE A 127 -7.08 21.05 3.76
N SER A 128 -6.76 20.86 2.48
CA SER A 128 -6.57 19.51 1.94
C SER A 128 -5.27 18.89 2.47
N ILE A 129 -5.19 17.56 2.47
CA ILE A 129 -3.95 16.88 2.85
C ILE A 129 -2.79 17.23 1.90
N TYR A 130 -3.09 17.50 0.63
CA TYR A 130 -2.12 17.95 -0.36
C TYR A 130 -1.53 19.31 0.01
N ASP A 131 -2.39 20.28 0.34
CA ASP A 131 -1.96 21.62 0.75
C ASP A 131 -1.14 21.57 2.04
N ALA A 132 -1.50 20.66 2.95
CA ALA A 132 -0.75 20.43 4.18
C ALA A 132 0.68 19.94 3.90
N TYR A 133 0.86 18.90 3.08
CA TYR A 133 2.20 18.44 2.66
C TYR A 133 2.99 19.53 1.95
N LYS A 134 2.36 20.23 0.99
CA LYS A 134 3.00 21.32 0.25
C LYS A 134 3.48 22.44 1.17
N SER A 135 2.67 22.84 2.16
CA SER A 135 3.02 23.88 3.14
C SER A 135 4.20 23.50 4.05
N LEU A 136 4.51 22.21 4.16
CA LEU A 136 5.62 21.66 4.94
C LEU A 136 6.87 21.40 4.10
N GLY A 137 6.82 21.68 2.78
CA GLY A 137 7.93 21.43 1.86
C GLY A 137 8.09 19.96 1.44
N TYR A 138 7.12 19.10 1.72
CA TYR A 138 7.15 17.70 1.29
C TYR A 138 6.61 17.55 -0.14
N PRO A 139 7.20 16.65 -0.96
CA PRO A 139 6.61 16.28 -2.24
C PRO A 139 5.27 15.55 -2.03
N GLN A 140 4.35 15.76 -2.95
CA GLN A 140 3.04 15.09 -2.94
C GLN A 140 3.14 13.58 -3.08
N GLU A 141 4.13 13.10 -3.81
CA GLU A 141 4.34 11.70 -4.13
C GLU A 141 5.85 11.42 -4.14
N ASN A 142 6.31 10.65 -3.15
CA ASN A 142 7.71 10.25 -3.03
C ASN A 142 7.87 8.72 -3.12
N ARG A 143 6.81 7.98 -3.45
CA ARG A 143 6.87 6.53 -3.57
C ARG A 143 7.65 6.09 -4.81
N SER A 144 8.44 5.05 -4.62
CA SER A 144 9.08 4.30 -5.70
C SER A 144 8.43 2.93 -5.84
N PHE A 145 8.06 2.57 -7.07
CA PHE A 145 7.46 1.26 -7.38
C PHE A 145 8.44 0.32 -8.09
N ALA A 146 9.67 0.77 -8.36
CA ALA A 146 10.71 -0.05 -8.97
C ALA A 146 11.00 -1.33 -8.16
N VAL A 147 10.96 -1.21 -6.83
CA VAL A 147 11.14 -2.37 -5.93
C VAL A 147 9.99 -3.37 -6.07
N SER A 148 8.75 -2.91 -6.32
CA SER A 148 7.63 -3.80 -6.59
C SER A 148 7.83 -4.60 -7.90
N ALA A 149 8.33 -3.95 -8.95
CA ALA A 149 8.70 -4.63 -10.20
C ALA A 149 9.82 -5.66 -9.98
N ALA A 150 10.84 -5.31 -9.20
CA ALA A 150 11.93 -6.23 -8.83
C ALA A 150 11.42 -7.45 -8.05
N ILE A 151 10.47 -7.25 -7.13
CA ILE A 151 9.80 -8.35 -6.39
C ILE A 151 9.04 -9.26 -7.35
N LEU A 152 8.24 -8.71 -8.28
CA LEU A 152 7.51 -9.52 -9.28
C LEU A 152 8.46 -10.36 -10.15
N LYS A 153 9.55 -9.75 -10.62
CA LYS A 153 10.59 -10.44 -11.37
C LYS A 153 11.22 -11.57 -10.56
N LYS A 154 11.52 -11.33 -9.27
CA LYS A 154 12.07 -12.34 -8.37
C LYS A 154 11.10 -13.49 -8.10
N LEU A 155 9.80 -13.22 -8.07
CA LEU A 155 8.74 -14.23 -7.96
C LEU A 155 8.51 -15.00 -9.28
N GLY A 156 9.11 -14.58 -10.40
CA GLY A 156 8.94 -15.23 -11.70
C GLY A 156 7.56 -15.03 -12.32
N VAL A 157 6.85 -13.96 -11.92
CA VAL A 157 5.50 -13.66 -12.41
C VAL A 157 5.58 -13.11 -13.83
N LYS A 158 4.86 -13.74 -14.77
CA LYS A 158 4.90 -13.35 -16.20
C LYS A 158 3.80 -12.36 -16.60
N LYS A 159 2.60 -12.51 -16.03
CA LYS A 159 1.42 -11.68 -16.36
C LYS A 159 0.60 -11.42 -15.11
N VAL A 160 0.17 -10.18 -14.97
CA VAL A 160 -0.67 -9.72 -13.86
C VAL A 160 -1.81 -8.84 -14.35
N LYS A 161 -2.91 -8.84 -13.61
CA LYS A 161 -3.98 -7.86 -13.71
C LYS A 161 -3.89 -6.94 -12.49
N LEU A 162 -3.40 -5.72 -12.72
CA LEU A 162 -3.22 -4.73 -11.66
C LEU A 162 -4.58 -4.24 -11.14
N MET A 163 -4.78 -4.34 -9.84
CA MET A 163 -5.89 -3.77 -9.08
C MET A 163 -5.45 -2.39 -8.58
N THR A 164 -5.73 -1.35 -9.35
CA THR A 164 -5.41 0.02 -8.97
C THR A 164 -6.47 1.01 -9.39
N ASN A 165 -6.76 1.95 -8.49
CA ASN A 165 -7.55 3.14 -8.77
C ASN A 165 -6.66 4.33 -9.23
N ASN A 166 -5.33 4.14 -9.27
CA ASN A 166 -4.37 5.18 -9.65
C ASN A 166 -3.76 4.88 -11.04
N PRO A 167 -4.14 5.60 -12.10
CA PRO A 167 -3.61 5.37 -13.44
C PRO A 167 -2.08 5.59 -13.56
N LYS A 168 -1.46 6.39 -12.66
CA LYS A 168 0.00 6.57 -12.63
C LYS A 168 0.75 5.32 -12.14
N LYS A 169 0.12 4.45 -11.34
CA LYS A 169 0.72 3.19 -10.88
C LYS A 169 0.86 2.18 -12.03
N ASP A 170 -0.08 2.16 -12.97
CA ASP A 170 -0.05 1.23 -14.09
C ASP A 170 1.18 1.42 -14.99
N ARG A 171 1.58 2.68 -15.25
CA ARG A 171 2.78 2.98 -16.06
C ARG A 171 4.07 2.56 -15.34
N ARG A 172 4.21 2.87 -14.05
CA ARG A 172 5.45 2.65 -13.27
C ARG A 172 5.73 1.20 -12.89
N ILE A 173 4.74 0.30 -12.99
CA ILE A 173 4.91 -1.14 -12.70
C ILE A 173 5.28 -1.92 -13.98
N LYS A 174 5.08 -1.34 -15.17
CA LYS A 174 5.38 -1.96 -16.47
C LYS A 174 6.82 -1.71 -16.95
N GLU A 175 7.51 -0.73 -16.39
CA GLU A 175 8.93 -0.44 -16.59
C GLU A 175 9.81 -1.31 -15.66
#